data_AF-A0A1E3VY11-F1
#
_entry.id   AF-A0A1E3VY11-F1
#
_cell.length_a   1.000
_cell.length_b   1.000
_cell.length_c   1.000
_cell.angle_alpha   90.00
_cell.angle_beta   90.00
_cell.angle_gamma   90.00
#
_symmetry.space_group_name_H-M   'P 1'
#
loop_
_entity.id
_entity.type
_entity.pdbx_description
1 polymer ?
#
loop_
_entity_poly.entity_id
_entity_poly.type
_entity_poly.pdbx_seq_one_letter_code
_entity_poly.pdbx_strand_id
1 'polypeptide(L)'
;MHKEIQKAFAESGLTQQNVANRLELERSTVNKRLTGQSNLTLRSVGELAWALDKKIVFRLVDEDEGHHNYHSDRHDLRMKRASHSISMPADYSTKSIVQKHSDTTQLIDECL
;
A
#
# COMPACT_ATOMS: atom_id res chain seq x y z
N MET A 1 -5.42 1.18 -11.28
CA MET A 1 -6.68 1.82 -10.83
C MET A 1 -6.48 2.89 -9.75
N HIS A 2 -5.92 2.58 -8.56
CA HIS A 2 -5.71 3.60 -7.52
C HIS A 2 -4.81 4.76 -7.98
N LYS A 3 -3.75 4.47 -8.76
CA LYS A 3 -2.84 5.49 -9.33
C LYS A 3 -3.55 6.50 -10.21
N GLU A 4 -4.50 6.04 -11.04
CA GLU A 4 -5.26 6.88 -11.97
C GLU A 4 -6.18 7.84 -11.21
N ILE A 5 -6.82 7.38 -10.13
CA ILE A 5 -7.66 8.22 -9.27
C ILE A 5 -6.81 9.23 -8.50
N GLN A 6 -5.65 8.83 -7.97
CA GLN A 6 -4.71 9.74 -7.30
C GLN A 6 -4.20 10.82 -8.27
N LYS A 7 -3.86 10.45 -9.51
CA LYS A 7 -3.47 11.38 -10.57
C LYS A 7 -4.61 12.35 -10.90
N ALA A 8 -5.82 11.85 -11.14
CA ALA A 8 -6.99 12.68 -11.41
C ALA A 8 -7.34 13.65 -10.25
N PHE A 9 -7.14 13.21 -9.00
CA PHE A 9 -7.26 14.06 -7.81
C PHE A 9 -6.21 15.16 -7.80
N ALA A 10 -4.92 14.84 -8.02
CA ALA A 10 -3.83 15.82 -8.08
C ALA A 10 -4.03 16.86 -9.20
N GLU A 11 -4.49 16.42 -10.37
CA GLU A 11 -4.82 17.29 -11.52
C GLU A 11 -6.06 18.16 -11.30
N SER A 12 -6.95 17.81 -10.36
CA SER A 12 -8.21 18.55 -10.14
C SER A 12 -8.03 19.87 -9.40
N GLY A 13 -6.92 20.05 -8.67
CA GLY A 13 -6.71 21.16 -7.74
C GLY A 13 -7.68 21.18 -6.53
N LEU A 14 -8.55 20.19 -6.39
CA LEU A 14 -9.50 20.10 -5.28
C LEU A 14 -8.84 19.56 -4.01
N THR A 15 -9.23 20.09 -2.86
CA THR A 15 -8.83 19.50 -1.58
C THR A 15 -9.64 18.23 -1.31
N GLN A 16 -9.12 17.35 -0.44
CA GLN A 16 -9.89 16.19 0.04
C GLN A 16 -11.19 16.59 0.74
N GLN A 17 -11.21 17.77 1.39
CA GLN A 17 -12.42 18.30 2.02
C GLN A 17 -13.46 18.75 0.99
N ASN A 18 -13.04 19.35 -0.14
CA ASN A 18 -13.95 19.72 -1.22
C ASN A 18 -14.62 18.48 -1.83
N VAL A 19 -13.86 17.39 -2.02
CA VAL A 19 -14.39 16.10 -2.48
C VAL A 19 -15.32 15.46 -1.44
N ALA A 20 -14.96 15.52 -0.15
CA ALA A 20 -15.79 15.05 0.95
C ALA A 20 -17.13 15.77 1.03
N ASN A 21 -17.12 17.11 0.95
CA ASN A 21 -18.31 17.95 0.96
C ASN A 21 -19.22 17.66 -0.25
N ARG A 22 -18.65 17.47 -1.46
CA ARG A 22 -19.42 17.11 -2.66
C ARG A 22 -20.13 15.76 -2.52
N LEU A 23 -19.52 14.81 -1.81
CA LEU A 23 -20.03 13.45 -1.63
C LEU A 23 -20.87 13.26 -0.36
N GLU A 24 -21.01 14.29 0.47
CA GLU A 24 -21.64 14.20 1.80
C GLU A 24 -21.00 13.10 2.68
N LEU A 25 -19.68 12.95 2.56
CA LEU A 25 -18.89 11.94 3.26
C LEU A 25 -17.88 12.55 4.23
N GLU A 26 -17.50 11.76 5.23
CA GLU A 26 -16.34 12.03 6.08
C GLU A 26 -15.04 12.14 5.28
N ARG A 27 -14.22 13.16 5.57
CA ARG A 27 -12.90 13.35 4.93
C ARG A 27 -12.00 12.14 5.14
N SER A 28 -12.10 11.47 6.30
CA SER A 28 -11.34 10.26 6.61
C SER A 28 -11.66 9.10 5.65
N THR A 29 -12.93 8.96 5.24
CA THR A 29 -13.40 7.99 4.25
C THR A 29 -12.85 8.31 2.86
N VAL A 30 -12.88 9.58 2.44
CA VAL A 30 -12.25 10.02 1.17
C VAL A 30 -10.75 9.75 1.18
N ASN A 31 -10.05 10.06 2.29
CA ASN A 31 -8.62 9.80 2.41
C ASN A 31 -8.30 8.30 2.28
N LYS A 32 -9.00 7.41 3.00
CA LYS A 32 -8.80 5.95 2.92
C LYS A 32 -9.00 5.40 1.50
N ARG A 33 -10.02 5.91 0.78
CA ARG A 33 -10.31 5.56 -0.62
C ARG A 33 -9.21 6.05 -1.58
N LEU A 34 -8.68 7.26 -1.37
CA LEU A 34 -7.60 7.82 -2.19
C LEU A 34 -6.24 7.16 -1.92
N THR A 35 -5.92 6.82 -0.66
CA THR A 35 -4.65 6.19 -0.28
C THR A 35 -4.61 4.68 -0.50
N GLY A 36 -5.75 4.04 -0.82
CA GLY A 36 -5.85 2.59 -0.98
C GLY A 36 -5.90 1.81 0.34
N GLN A 37 -6.23 2.46 1.45
CA GLN A 37 -6.46 1.83 2.76
C GLN A 37 -7.87 1.20 2.88
N SER A 38 -8.64 1.19 1.79
CA SER A 38 -9.95 0.53 1.70
C SER A 38 -10.14 -0.01 0.29
N ASN A 39 -10.77 -1.18 0.14
CA ASN A 39 -11.14 -1.73 -1.16
C ASN A 39 -12.07 -0.75 -1.90
N LEU A 40 -11.65 -0.31 -3.09
CA LEU A 40 -12.51 0.47 -3.99
C LEU A 40 -13.51 -0.45 -4.68
N THR A 41 -14.79 -0.12 -4.53
CA THR A 41 -15.88 -0.70 -5.32
C THR A 41 -16.12 0.14 -6.58
N LEU A 42 -16.73 -0.46 -7.60
CA LEU A 42 -17.15 0.26 -8.83
C LEU A 42 -17.99 1.52 -8.50
N ARG A 43 -18.85 1.41 -7.49
CA ARG A 43 -19.63 2.53 -6.94
C ARG A 43 -18.73 3.65 -6.42
N SER A 44 -17.77 3.35 -5.56
CA SER A 44 -16.88 4.36 -4.98
C SER A 44 -15.98 5.03 -6.02
N VAL A 45 -15.64 4.33 -7.11
CA VAL A 45 -14.95 4.91 -8.27
C VAL A 45 -15.88 5.88 -9.02
N GLY A 46 -17.14 5.51 -9.21
CA GLY A 46 -18.20 6.38 -9.75
C GLY A 46 -18.36 7.68 -8.97
N GLU A 47 -18.54 7.56 -7.66
CA GLU A 47 -18.63 8.68 -6.72
C GLU A 47 -17.41 9.62 -6.83
N LEU A 48 -16.19 9.07 -6.78
CA LEU A 48 -14.97 9.86 -6.87
C LEU A 48 -14.81 10.56 -8.22
N ALA A 49 -15.12 9.90 -9.35
CA ALA A 49 -15.01 10.53 -10.65
C ALA A 49 -16.01 11.68 -10.84
N TRP A 50 -17.25 11.51 -10.40
CA TRP A 50 -18.25 12.58 -10.39
C TRP A 50 -17.79 13.76 -9.52
N ALA A 51 -17.29 13.51 -8.32
CA ALA A 51 -16.81 14.56 -7.42
C ALA A 51 -15.58 15.31 -7.97
N LEU A 52 -14.78 14.67 -8.83
CA LEU A 52 -13.61 15.22 -9.52
C LEU A 52 -13.91 15.84 -10.90
N ASP A 53 -15.18 15.88 -11.31
CA ASP A 53 -15.63 16.31 -12.64
C ASP A 53 -14.92 15.55 -13.79
N LYS A 54 -14.83 14.22 -13.64
CA LYS A 54 -14.22 13.30 -14.63
C LYS A 54 -15.26 12.32 -15.16
N LYS A 55 -15.18 12.05 -16.46
CA LYS A 55 -15.91 10.94 -17.11
C LYS A 55 -15.14 9.64 -16.93
N ILE A 56 -15.84 8.55 -16.62
CA ILE A 56 -15.23 7.21 -16.56
C ILE A 56 -15.53 6.46 -17.86
N VAL A 57 -14.53 5.73 -18.35
CA VAL A 57 -14.69 4.72 -19.40
C VAL A 57 -14.24 3.39 -18.82
N PHE A 58 -15.14 2.41 -18.81
CA PHE A 58 -14.80 1.02 -18.48
C PHE A 58 -14.69 0.21 -19.77
N ARG A 59 -13.69 -0.67 -19.81
CA ARG A 59 -13.49 -1.64 -20.90
C ARG A 59 -13.16 -2.98 -20.25
N LEU A 60 -13.90 -4.01 -20.63
CA LEU A 60 -13.46 -5.39 -20.47
C LEU A 60 -12.54 -5.70 -21.66
N VAL A 61 -11.40 -6.31 -21.38
CA VAL A 61 -10.50 -6.88 -22.38
C VAL A 61 -10.45 -8.37 -22.13
N ASP A 62 -10.22 -9.16 -23.18
CA ASP A 62 -9.91 -10.57 -23.01
C ASP A 62 -8.58 -10.71 -22.26
N GLU A 63 -8.42 -11.83 -21.56
CA GLU A 63 -7.19 -12.13 -20.83
C GLU A 63 -6.12 -12.60 -21.81
N ASP A 64 -5.51 -11.64 -22.53
CA ASP A 64 -4.34 -11.89 -23.38
C ASP A 64 -3.25 -12.57 -22.53
N GLU A 65 -2.82 -13.79 -22.90
CA GLU A 65 -1.82 -14.56 -22.14
C GLU A 65 -0.46 -13.84 -22.07
N GLY A 66 -0.31 -13.00 -21.04
CA GLY A 66 0.74 -11.99 -20.93
C GLY A 66 1.44 -11.98 -19.58
N HIS A 67 1.73 -13.16 -19.01
CA HIS A 67 2.56 -13.31 -17.81
C HIS A 67 4.03 -12.90 -18.07
N HIS A 68 4.28 -11.62 -18.27
CA HIS A 68 5.62 -11.04 -18.23
C HIS A 68 6.14 -11.05 -16.79
N ASN A 69 6.83 -12.13 -16.44
CA ASN A 69 7.65 -12.20 -15.23
C ASN A 69 8.75 -11.12 -15.28
N TYR A 70 8.48 -9.97 -14.64
CA TYR A 70 9.50 -8.96 -14.34
C TYR A 70 10.48 -9.49 -13.29
N HIS A 71 11.38 -10.39 -13.70
CA HIS A 71 12.54 -10.79 -12.92
C HIS A 71 13.82 -11.05 -13.75
N SER A 72 13.92 -10.42 -14.93
CA SER A 72 15.16 -10.35 -15.71
C SER A 72 15.83 -8.99 -15.49
N ASP A 73 16.43 -8.75 -14.31
CA ASP A 73 17.38 -7.64 -14.11
C ASP A 73 18.22 -7.76 -12.81
N ARG A 74 18.91 -8.90 -12.63
CA ARG A 74 20.00 -8.99 -11.63
C ARG A 74 21.16 -9.94 -11.93
N HIS A 75 21.37 -10.28 -13.20
CA HIS A 75 22.62 -10.85 -13.69
C HIS A 75 23.37 -9.82 -14.54
N ASP A 76 24.27 -9.03 -13.92
CA ASP A 76 25.66 -8.84 -14.40
C ASP A 76 26.51 -7.90 -13.50
N LEU A 77 26.70 -8.25 -12.22
CA LEU A 77 27.85 -7.72 -11.47
C LEU A 77 28.43 -8.79 -10.51
N ARG A 78 29.69 -9.17 -10.78
CA ARG A 78 30.60 -9.94 -9.90
C ARG A 78 30.52 -11.48 -9.91
N MET A 79 30.50 -12.09 -11.10
CA MET A 79 31.02 -13.46 -11.34
C MET A 79 32.37 -13.46 -12.09
N LYS A 80 33.31 -12.61 -11.64
CA LYS A 80 34.71 -12.57 -12.10
C LYS A 80 35.67 -12.25 -10.95
N ARG A 81 35.88 -13.22 -10.05
CA ARG A 81 37.16 -13.47 -9.35
C ARG A 81 37.07 -14.67 -8.39
N ALA A 82 38.13 -15.47 -8.41
CA ALA A 82 38.47 -16.52 -7.46
C ALA A 82 37.47 -17.68 -7.31
N SER A 83 37.71 -18.71 -8.13
CA SER A 83 37.80 -20.07 -7.62
C SER A 83 38.72 -20.13 -6.38
N HIS A 84 38.11 -20.04 -5.19
CA HIS A 84 38.73 -20.37 -3.92
C HIS A 84 37.69 -21.08 -3.06
N SER A 85 37.98 -22.33 -2.72
CA SER A 85 37.22 -23.10 -1.74
C SER A 85 37.40 -22.46 -0.36
N ILE A 86 36.35 -21.82 0.17
CA ILE A 86 36.32 -21.31 1.54
C ILE A 86 35.29 -22.14 2.31
N SER A 87 35.81 -22.94 3.25
CA SER A 87 35.02 -23.72 4.21
C SER A 87 34.16 -22.81 5.09
N MET A 88 32.93 -23.21 5.40
CA MET A 88 32.15 -22.53 6.44
C MET A 88 32.62 -22.97 7.84
N PRO A 89 33.03 -22.04 8.73
CA PRO A 89 33.22 -22.35 10.14
C PRO A 89 31.88 -22.59 10.83
N ALA A 90 31.84 -23.56 11.74
CA ALA A 90 30.61 -24.19 12.25
C ALA A 90 29.91 -23.44 13.41
N ASP A 91 29.93 -22.10 13.44
CA ASP A 91 29.68 -21.35 14.67
C ASP A 91 28.82 -20.07 14.52
N TYR A 92 27.70 -20.15 13.78
CA TYR A 92 26.69 -19.06 13.82
C TYR A 92 25.71 -19.27 15.00
N SER A 93 26.10 -18.75 16.16
CA SER A 93 25.26 -18.72 17.36
C SER A 93 23.99 -17.86 17.16
N THR A 94 22.81 -18.43 17.42
CA THR A 94 21.54 -17.71 17.44
C THR A 94 21.47 -16.76 18.62
N LYS A 95 21.75 -15.47 18.41
CA LYS A 95 21.60 -14.44 19.43
C LYS A 95 20.13 -14.09 19.67
N SER A 96 19.53 -14.71 20.68
CA SER A 96 18.32 -14.23 21.33
C SER A 96 18.60 -12.90 22.03
N ILE A 97 17.93 -11.83 21.59
CA ILE A 97 17.95 -10.53 22.28
C ILE A 97 16.71 -10.45 23.16
N VAL A 98 16.92 -10.50 24.47
CA VAL A 98 15.92 -10.26 25.52
C VAL A 98 16.42 -9.13 26.41
N GLN A 99 15.60 -8.07 26.58
CA GLN A 99 15.48 -7.24 27.78
C GLN A 99 14.31 -6.23 27.54
N LYS A 100 13.12 -6.47 28.09
CA LYS A 100 12.58 -5.93 29.37
C LYS A 100 12.34 -4.41 29.41
N HIS A 101 11.08 -4.04 29.64
CA HIS A 101 10.70 -3.02 30.63
C HIS A 101 9.51 -3.58 31.44
N SER A 102 9.37 -3.17 32.70
CA SER A 102 8.60 -3.87 33.75
C SER A 102 7.48 -3.04 34.38
N ASP A 103 6.55 -3.75 35.02
CA ASP A 103 5.22 -3.38 35.52
C ASP A 103 5.08 -2.14 36.42
N THR A 104 3.91 -1.48 36.34
CA THR A 104 3.18 -0.63 37.33
C THR A 104 1.92 -0.05 36.63
N THR A 105 0.71 0.17 37.20
CA THR A 105 0.14 -0.04 38.55
C THR A 105 -1.39 -0.29 38.47
N GLN A 106 -1.87 -1.32 39.20
CA GLN A 106 -3.18 -1.52 39.88
C GLN A 106 -4.49 -0.81 39.45
N LEU A 107 -5.55 -1.64 39.36
CA LEU A 107 -6.89 -1.51 39.98
C LEU A 107 -7.68 -0.18 39.89
N ILE A 108 -8.84 -0.21 39.23
CA ILE A 108 -10.14 0.11 39.89
C ILE A 108 -11.24 -0.76 39.24
N ASP A 109 -12.02 -1.48 40.06
CA ASP A 109 -13.29 -2.11 39.68
C ASP A 109 -14.47 -1.20 40.07
N GLU A 110 -15.62 -1.39 39.41
CA GLU A 110 -16.99 -0.95 39.76
C GLU A 110 -17.28 0.49 40.23
N CYS A 111 -18.19 1.17 39.49
CA CYS A 111 -19.31 1.94 40.08
C CYS A 111 -20.36 2.35 39.02
N LEU A 112 -21.57 1.78 39.16
CA LEU A 112 -22.88 2.13 38.56
C LEU A 112 -22.99 2.36 37.03
#